data_AF-A0A967N2M4-F1
#
_entry.id   AF-A0A967N2M4-F1
#
_cell.length_a   1.000
_cell.length_b   1.000
_cell.length_c   1.000
_cell.angle_alpha   90.00
_cell.angle_beta   90.00
_cell.angle_gamma   90.00
#
_symmetry.space_group_name_H-M   'P 1'
#
loop_
_entity.id
_entity.type
_entity.pdbx_description
1 polymer ?
#
loop_
_entity_poly.entity_id
_entity_poly.type
_entity_poly.pdbx_seq_one_letter_code
_entity_poly.pdbx_strand_id
1 'polypeptide(L)' 'NLAYIADFREGLRIIDVSAPGSPHEISFFDTGSFASSVAVSSDLAYVTDNWGGLRIINVSDPT' A
#
# COMPACT_ATOMS: atom_id res chain seq x y z
N ASN A 1 3.35 -1.39 13.50
CA ASN A 1 4.49 -1.14 12.58
C ASN A 1 3.98 -1.53 11.22
N LEU A 2 4.03 -0.68 10.20
CA LEU A 2 3.28 -0.94 8.96
C LEU A 2 4.20 -1.34 7.82
N ALA A 3 3.76 -2.35 7.07
CA ALA A 3 4.32 -2.70 5.77
C ALA A 3 3.34 -2.29 4.67
N TYR A 4 3.87 -1.65 3.64
CA TYR A 4 3.14 -1.25 2.45
C TYR A 4 3.61 -2.11 1.28
N ILE A 5 2.67 -2.78 0.63
CA ILE A 5 2.97 -3.77 -0.41
C ILE A 5 2.24 -3.36 -1.69
N ALA A 6 2.98 -3.20 -2.79
CA ALA A 6 2.40 -3.14 -4.12
C ALA A 6 2.13 -4.58 -4.59
N ASP A 7 0.89 -5.02 -4.46
CA ASP A 7 0.44 -6.40 -4.69
C ASP A 7 -0.22 -6.57 -6.07
N PHE A 8 0.43 -6.01 -7.09
CA PHE A 8 0.05 -6.17 -8.49
C PHE A 8 -1.44 -5.88 -8.76
N ARG A 9 -2.26 -6.90 -9.00
CA ARG A 9 -3.70 -6.76 -9.29
C ARG A 9 -4.52 -6.31 -8.08
N GLU A 10 -4.01 -6.53 -6.88
CA GLU A 10 -4.70 -6.22 -5.63
C GLU A 10 -4.37 -4.81 -5.13
N GLY A 11 -3.57 -4.04 -5.88
CA GLY A 11 -3.26 -2.65 -5.57
C GLY A 11 -2.28 -2.50 -4.40
N LEU A 12 -2.56 -1.55 -3.51
CA LEU A 12 -1.77 -1.29 -2.30
C LEU A 12 -2.37 -2.05 -1.11
N ARG A 13 -1.55 -2.85 -0.43
CA ARG A 13 -1.92 -3.55 0.80
C ARG A 13 -1.20 -2.91 1.99
N ILE A 14 -1.91 -2.72 3.09
CA ILE A 14 -1.38 -2.16 4.34
C ILE A 14 -1.49 -3.22 5.42
N ILE A 15 -0.33 -3.72 5.86
CA ILE A 15 -0.21 -4.84 6.79
C ILE A 15 0.36 -4.33 8.10
N ASP A 16 -0.29 -4.64 9.23
CA ASP A 16 0.36 -4.49 10.54
C ASP A 16 1.33 -5.65 10.77
N VAL A 17 2.60 -5.29 10.87
CA VAL A 17 3.73 -6.19 11.16
C VAL A 17 4.31 -5.92 12.55
N SER A 18 3.52 -5.37 13.47
CA SER A 18 3.88 -5.18 14.88
C SER A 18 4.21 -6.50 15.59
N ALA A 19 3.54 -7.59 15.21
CA ALA A 19 3.80 -8.95 15.67
C ALA A 19 4.39 -9.81 14.53
N PRO A 20 5.73 -10.01 14.45
CA PRO A 20 6.37 -10.67 13.30
C PRO A 20 5.90 -12.11 13.02
N GLY A 21 5.44 -12.82 14.04
CA GLY A 21 4.90 -14.18 13.90
C GLY A 21 3.42 -14.25 13.47
N SER A 22 2.73 -13.10 13.44
CA SER A 22 1.31 -13.01 13.08
C SER A 22 0.99 -11.67 12.41
N PRO A 23 1.63 -11.34 11.27
CA PRO A 23 1.24 -10.17 10.49
C PRO A 23 -0.19 -10.33 9.98
N HIS A 24 -0.93 -9.22 9.92
CA HIS A 24 -2.30 -9.22 9.39
C HIS A 24 -2.59 -7.94 8.63
N GLU A 25 -3.44 -8.04 7.62
CA GLU A 25 -3.89 -6.91 6.85
C GLU A 25 -4.86 -6.05 7.66
N ILE A 26 -4.65 -4.74 7.63
CA ILE A 26 -5.54 -3.76 8.27
C ILE A 26 -6.32 -2.93 7.25
N SER A 27 -5.78 -2.72 6.05
CA SER A 27 -6.44 -1.93 5.00
C SER A 27 -5.86 -2.23 3.62
N PHE A 28 -6.57 -1.81 2.56
CA PHE A 28 -6.13 -1.91 1.18
C PHE A 28 -6.68 -0.76 0.33
N PHE A 29 -6.03 -0.52 -0.80
CA PHE A 29 -6.49 0.44 -1.80
C PHE A 29 -6.32 -0.16 -3.20
N ASP A 30 -7.43 -0.33 -3.90
CA ASP A 30 -7.40 -0.72 -5.31
C ASP A 30 -6.91 0.47 -6.16
N THR A 31 -5.75 0.30 -6.82
CA THR A 31 -5.17 1.34 -7.67
C THR A 31 -5.81 1.40 -9.06
N GLY A 32 -6.66 0.43 -9.41
CA GLY A 32 -7.39 0.30 -10.67
C GLY A 32 -6.58 -0.32 -11.81
N SER A 33 -5.33 -0.74 -11.55
CA SER A 33 -4.42 -1.40 -12.50
C SER A 33 -3.27 -2.05 -11.69
N PHE A 34 -2.20 -2.48 -12.35
CA PHE A 34 -1.09 -3.22 -11.76
C PHE A 34 -0.12 -2.35 -10.93
N ALA A 35 -0.28 -2.36 -9.61
CA ALA A 35 0.68 -1.76 -8.69
C ALA A 35 2.05 -2.45 -8.78
N SER A 36 3.10 -1.70 -9.07
CA SER A 36 4.45 -2.22 -9.31
C SER A 36 5.48 -1.80 -8.25
N SER A 37 5.28 -0.67 -7.61
CA SER A 37 6.16 -0.18 -6.54
C SER A 37 5.42 0.74 -5.60
N VAL A 38 5.87 0.80 -4.35
CA VAL A 38 5.38 1.72 -3.34
C VAL A 38 6.54 2.37 -2.60
N ALA A 39 6.46 3.68 -2.43
CA ALA A 39 7.30 4.45 -1.51
C ALA A 39 6.40 5.24 -0.56
N VAL A 40 6.81 5.36 0.70
CA VAL A 40 6.04 6.11 1.71
C VAL A 40 6.89 7.26 2.23
N SER A 41 6.29 8.45 2.28
CA SER A 41 6.90 9.63 2.88
C SER A 41 5.84 10.39 3.68
N SER A 42 6.09 10.53 4.98
CA SER A 42 5.10 11.05 5.94
C SER A 42 3.79 10.26 5.84
N ASP A 43 2.68 10.91 5.52
CA ASP A 43 1.36 10.30 5.44
C ASP A 43 0.94 9.94 4.01
N LEU A 44 1.87 9.94 3.06
CA LEU A 44 1.57 9.68 1.65
C LEU A 44 2.28 8.43 1.15
N ALA A 45 1.49 7.54 0.54
CA ALA A 45 1.98 6.43 -0.26
C ALA A 45 1.97 6.80 -1.75
N TYR A 46 3.12 6.64 -2.39
CA TYR A 46 3.34 6.86 -3.81
C TYR A 46 3.40 5.51 -4.48
N VAL A 47 2.36 5.18 -5.25
CA VAL A 47 2.23 3.86 -5.89
C VAL A 47 2.33 4.05 -7.40
N THR A 48 3.34 3.41 -8.00
CA THR A 48 3.40 3.34 -9.47
C THR A 48 2.48 2.23 -9.93
N ASP A 49 1.60 2.58 -10.85
CA ASP A 49 0.62 1.69 -11.43
C ASP A 49 0.86 1.69 -12.94
N ASN A 50 1.28 0.55 -13.51
CA ASN A 50 1.86 0.46 -14.86
C ASN A 50 1.19 1.37 -15.91
N TRP A 51 -0.10 1.16 -16.19
CA TRP A 51 -0.86 2.00 -17.11
C TRP A 51 -1.65 3.11 -16.41
N GLY A 52 -1.79 3.04 -15.09
CA GLY A 52 -2.46 4.04 -14.26
C GLY A 52 -1.62 5.28 -13.93
N GLY A 53 -0.31 5.22 -14.18
CA GLY A 53 0.65 6.28 -13.86
C GLY A 53 1.05 6.26 -12.37
N LEU A 54 1.11 7.42 -11.74
CA LEU A 54 1.42 7.57 -10.31
C LEU A 54 0.13 7.82 -9.53
N ARG A 55 -0.14 6.99 -8.52
CA ARG A 55 -1.18 7.21 -7.51
C ARG A 55 -0.55 7.79 -6.25
N ILE A 56 -1.19 8.78 -5.65
CA ILE A 56 -0.80 9.36 -4.36
C ILE A 56 -1.97 9.10 -3.41
N ILE A 57 -1.73 8.30 -2.38
CA ILE A 57 -2.76 7.83 -1.45
C ILE A 57 -2.43 8.37 -0.06
N ASN A 58 -3.41 8.99 0.59
CA ASN A 58 -3.28 9.39 1.99
C ASN A 58 -3.42 8.15 2.88
N VAL A 59 -2.41 7.90 3.70
CA VAL A 59 -2.30 6.78 4.64
C VAL A 59 -2.10 7.26 6.08
N SER A 60 -2.48 8.52 6.39
CA SER A 60 -2.42 9.10 7.74
C SER A 60 -3.25 8.30 8.76
N ASP A 61 -4.32 7.67 8.29
CA ASP A 61 -5.18 6.80 9.07
C ASP A 61 -5.39 5.48 8.29
N PRO A 62 -4.68 4.40 8.66
CA PRO A 62 -4.73 3.12 7.97
C PRO A 62 -5.79 2.16 8.54
N THR A 63 -6.85 2.69 9.15
CA THR A 63 -7.94 1.91 9.76
C THR A 63 -9.06 1.50 8.80
#